data_AF-A0A3G2R915-F1
#
_entry.id   AF-A0A3G2R915-F1
#
_cell.length_a   1.000
_cell.length_b   1.000
_cell.length_c   1.000
_cell.angle_alpha   90.00
_cell.angle_beta   90.00
_cell.angle_gamma   90.00
#
_symmetry.space_group_name_H-M   'P 1'
#
loop_
_entity.id
_entity.type
_entity.pdbx_description
1 polymer ?
#
loop_
_entity_poly.entity_id
_entity_poly.type
_entity_poly.pdbx_seq_one_letter_code
_entity_poly.pdbx_strand_id
1 'polypeptide(L)'
;MSDAKIPHQNQDIIYKYMAEFFRNETLEYYGLKLPRITNVKPTELPIIHLSDRKMDYVFELEDGSLLHIEFQTTNKLADLPRFLIYDSALYLKEKRKYIR
;
A
#
# COMPACT_ATOMS: atom_id res chain seq x y z
N MET A 1 11.36 -34.41 23.33
CA MET A 1 10.84 -33.02 23.41
C MET A 1 11.20 -32.38 22.09
N SER A 2 10.21 -31.93 21.31
CA SER A 2 10.45 -31.38 19.97
C SER A 2 11.13 -30.01 20.06
N ASP A 3 12.25 -29.83 19.37
CA ASP A 3 12.92 -28.54 19.23
C ASP A 3 11.97 -27.52 18.59
N ALA A 4 11.50 -26.58 19.40
CA ALA A 4 10.65 -25.49 18.94
C ALA A 4 11.50 -24.57 18.04
N LYS A 5 11.28 -24.64 16.73
CA LYS A 5 11.96 -23.80 15.74
C LYS A 5 11.45 -22.37 15.86
N ILE A 6 12.26 -21.48 16.45
CA ILE A 6 11.95 -20.06 16.59
C ILE A 6 12.03 -19.39 15.21
N PRO A 7 10.97 -18.70 14.74
CA PRO A 7 11.02 -17.95 13.49
C PRO A 7 12.09 -16.85 13.52
N HIS A 8 12.77 -16.60 12.40
CA HIS A 8 13.77 -15.54 12.29
C HIS A 8 13.19 -14.14 12.58
N GLN A 9 11.89 -13.94 12.32
CA GLN A 9 11.14 -12.70 12.58
C GLN A 9 10.36 -12.75 13.90
N ASN A 10 10.84 -13.50 14.89
CA ASN A 10 10.16 -13.65 16.19
C ASN A 10 9.85 -12.31 16.88
N GLN A 11 10.74 -11.33 16.80
CA GLN A 11 10.54 -9.99 17.38
C GLN A 11 9.37 -9.26 16.70
N ASP A 12 9.30 -9.25 15.37
CA ASP A 12 8.21 -8.62 14.63
C ASP A 12 6.86 -9.28 14.92
N ILE A 13 6.84 -10.61 15.05
CA ILE A 13 5.66 -11.37 15.45
C ILE A 13 5.19 -10.92 16.83
N ILE A 14 6.10 -10.88 17.82
CA ILE A 14 5.78 -10.44 19.19
C ILE A 14 5.26 -9.01 19.20
N TYR A 15 5.93 -8.07 18.51
CA TYR A 15 5.49 -6.68 18.47
C TYR A 15 4.14 -6.49 17.78
N LYS A 16 3.84 -7.25 16.72
CA LYS A 16 2.50 -7.24 16.09
C LYS A 16 1.42 -7.66 17.08
N TYR A 17 1.63 -8.75 17.82
CA TYR A 17 0.69 -9.20 18.84
C TYR A 17 0.54 -8.21 19.99
N MET A 18 1.64 -7.61 20.46
CA MET A 18 1.60 -6.60 21.52
C MET A 18 0.82 -5.36 21.06
N ALA A 19 1.05 -4.87 19.84
CA ALA A 19 0.33 -3.72 19.28
C ALA A 19 -1.17 -4.02 19.10
N GLU A 20 -1.53 -5.26 18.75
CA GLU A 20 -2.93 -5.67 18.65
C GLU A 20 -3.61 -5.76 20.03
N PHE A 21 -2.91 -6.32 21.01
CA PHE A 21 -3.42 -6.50 22.36
C PHE A 21 -3.56 -5.16 23.09
N PHE A 22 -2.55 -4.29 23.00
CA PHE A 22 -2.48 -2.97 23.64
C PHE A 22 -2.85 -1.83 22.69
N ARG A 23 -3.75 -2.07 21.73
CA ARG A 23 -4.01 -1.16 20.61
C ARG A 23 -4.44 0.25 21.03
N ASN A 24 -5.23 0.39 22.10
CA ASN A 24 -5.68 1.71 22.56
C ASN A 24 -4.63 2.38 23.46
N GLU A 25 -3.95 1.60 24.29
CA GLU A 25 -2.83 2.02 25.12
C GLU A 25 -1.64 2.47 24.25
N THR A 26 -1.49 1.88 23.06
CA THR A 26 -0.51 2.28 22.04
C THR A 26 -0.81 3.70 21.54
N LEU A 27 -2.07 4.08 21.34
CA LEU A 27 -2.43 5.45 20.95
C LEU A 27 -2.02 6.44 22.04
N GLU A 28 -2.28 6.12 23.30
CA GLU A 28 -1.89 6.95 24.44
C GLU A 28 -0.37 7.05 24.58
N TYR A 29 0.34 5.93 24.46
CA TYR A 29 1.80 5.85 24.51
C TYR A 29 2.47 6.76 23.46
N TYR A 30 1.93 6.78 22.24
CA TYR A 30 2.43 7.66 21.16
C TYR A 30 1.83 9.08 21.20
N GLY A 31 0.99 9.42 22.19
CA GLY A 31 0.36 10.74 22.29
C GLY A 31 -0.69 11.04 21.21
N LEU A 32 -1.23 10.01 20.56
CA LEU A 32 -2.21 10.13 19.48
C LEU A 32 -3.63 10.27 20.04
N LYS A 33 -4.23 11.46 19.89
CA LYS A 33 -5.64 11.73 20.27
C LYS A 33 -6.61 11.26 19.18
N LEU A 34 -6.67 9.94 18.97
CA LEU A 34 -7.51 9.30 17.96
C LEU A 34 -8.67 8.52 18.59
N PRO A 35 -9.76 8.24 17.83
CA PRO A 35 -10.80 7.32 18.27
C PRO A 35 -10.27 5.92 18.60
N ARG A 36 -10.99 5.20 19.48
CA ARG A 36 -10.63 3.83 19.89
C ARG A 36 -10.52 2.88 18.69
N ILE A 37 -9.51 2.02 18.72
CA ILE A 37 -9.29 0.99 17.70
C ILE A 37 -10.29 -0.15 17.91
N THR A 38 -11.19 -0.33 16.95
CA THR A 38 -12.23 -1.36 16.96
C THR A 38 -11.79 -2.67 16.29
N ASN A 39 -10.79 -2.62 15.40
CA ASN A 39 -10.28 -3.79 14.69
C ASN A 39 -8.84 -3.53 14.22
N VAL A 40 -7.99 -4.56 14.22
CA VAL A 40 -6.65 -4.55 13.65
C VAL A 40 -6.70 -5.28 12.31
N LYS A 41 -6.31 -4.61 11.23
CA LYS A 41 -6.32 -5.20 9.89
C LYS A 41 -4.99 -5.92 9.61
N PRO A 42 -5.00 -7.06 8.89
CA PRO A 42 -3.78 -7.70 8.45
C PRO A 42 -2.86 -6.73 7.70
N THR A 43 -1.56 -6.80 7.98
CA THR A 43 -0.54 -5.97 7.33
C THR A 43 -0.05 -6.56 6.00
N GLU A 44 -0.48 -7.79 5.68
CA GLU A 44 -0.12 -8.44 4.42
C GLU A 44 -0.83 -7.72 3.27
N LEU A 45 -0.03 -7.13 2.39
CA LEU A 45 -0.55 -6.47 1.20
C LEU A 45 -0.99 -7.54 0.19
N PRO A 46 -2.14 -7.36 -0.48
CA PRO A 46 -2.57 -8.29 -1.52
C PRO A 46 -1.55 -8.32 -2.66
N ILE A 47 -1.29 -9.52 -3.18
CA ILE A 47 -0.50 -9.68 -4.41
C ILE A 47 -1.37 -9.19 -5.57
N ILE A 48 -0.96 -8.10 -6.21
CA ILE A 48 -1.67 -7.51 -7.35
C ILE A 48 -1.17 -8.17 -8.64
N HIS A 49 -1.99 -9.03 -9.24
CA HIS A 49 -1.71 -9.59 -10.57
C HIS A 49 -2.18 -8.63 -11.68
N LEU A 50 -1.22 -8.09 -12.43
CA LEU A 50 -1.43 -7.28 -13.61
C LEU A 50 -1.43 -8.18 -14.86
N SER A 51 -2.52 -8.90 -15.14
CA SER A 51 -2.50 -9.83 -16.28
C SER A 51 -2.69 -9.12 -17.62
N ASP A 52 -3.56 -8.10 -17.74
CA ASP A 52 -3.93 -7.56 -19.08
C ASP A 52 -4.27 -6.06 -19.09
N ARG A 53 -3.88 -5.32 -18.05
CA ARG A 53 -4.24 -3.91 -17.94
C ARG A 53 -3.25 -3.03 -18.70
N LYS A 54 -3.74 -2.28 -19.68
CA LYS A 54 -2.99 -1.27 -20.43
C LYS A 54 -3.42 0.12 -19.98
N MET A 55 -2.45 1.00 -19.79
CA MET A 55 -2.68 2.44 -19.65
C MET A 55 -3.13 3.01 -21.00
N ASP A 56 -3.96 4.05 -20.98
CA ASP A 56 -4.39 4.69 -22.23
C ASP A 56 -3.23 5.45 -22.89
N TYR A 57 -2.60 6.39 -22.16
CA TYR A 57 -1.45 7.13 -22.64
C TYR A 57 -0.42 7.46 -21.56
N VAL A 58 0.86 7.34 -21.94
CA VAL A 58 2.00 7.87 -21.17
C VAL A 58 2.86 8.70 -22.12
N PHE A 59 3.01 9.99 -21.83
CA PHE A 59 3.85 10.92 -22.58
C PHE A 59 5.12 11.25 -21.81
N GLU A 60 6.23 11.39 -22.50
CA GLU A 60 7.47 11.95 -21.95
C GLU A 60 7.50 13.45 -22.24
N LEU A 61 7.68 14.25 -21.20
CA LEU A 61 7.75 15.71 -21.29
C LEU A 61 9.21 16.17 -21.46
N GLU A 62 9.40 17.41 -21.90
CA GLU A 62 10.72 17.99 -22.14
C GLU A 62 11.65 17.99 -20.92
N ASP A 63 11.08 18.10 -19.70
CA ASP A 63 11.82 18.04 -18.43
C ASP A 63 12.17 16.60 -18.00
N GLY A 64 11.81 15.62 -18.82
CA GLY A 64 12.02 14.21 -18.53
C GLY A 64 11.03 13.63 -17.49
N SER A 65 9.94 14.31 -17.18
CA SER A 65 8.83 13.70 -16.43
C SER A 65 7.90 12.91 -17.35
N LEU A 66 7.11 12.02 -16.75
CA LEU A 66 6.11 11.21 -17.47
C LEU A 66 4.70 11.69 -17.13
N LEU A 67 3.90 12.03 -18.14
CA LEU A 67 2.48 12.37 -17.99
C LEU A 67 1.62 11.15 -18.31
N HIS A 68 0.81 10.70 -17.35
CA HIS A 68 -0.11 9.58 -17.49
C HIS A 68 -1.56 10.06 -17.62
N ILE A 69 -2.24 9.70 -18.70
CA ILE A 69 -3.64 10.10 -18.98
C ILE A 69 -4.52 8.86 -19.10
N GLU A 70 -5.70 8.92 -18.49
CA GLU A 70 -6.73 7.88 -18.48
C GLU A 70 -8.10 8.46 -18.83
N PHE A 71 -8.78 7.91 -19.83
CA PHE A 71 -10.12 8.35 -20.19
C PHE A 71 -11.16 7.73 -19.27
N GLN A 72 -12.05 8.57 -18.73
CA GLN A 72 -13.15 8.12 -17.89
C GLN A 72 -14.48 8.58 -18.44
N THR A 73 -15.37 7.62 -18.71
CA THR A 73 -16.78 7.92 -19.00
C THR A 73 -17.55 8.25 -17.71
N THR A 74 -17.08 7.75 -16.57
CA THR A 74 -17.69 7.98 -15.25
C THR A 74 -16.61 8.11 -14.18
N ASN A 75 -16.85 8.94 -13.16
CA ASN A 75 -15.95 9.07 -12.02
C ASN A 75 -16.46 8.22 -10.82
N LYS A 76 -16.09 6.94 -10.78
CA LYS A 76 -16.52 6.02 -9.70
C LYS A 76 -15.36 5.75 -8.74
N LEU A 77 -15.68 5.66 -7.44
CA LEU A 77 -14.70 5.27 -6.41
C LEU A 77 -14.05 3.90 -6.69
N ALA A 78 -14.77 3.00 -7.38
CA ALA A 78 -14.26 1.70 -7.78
C ALA A 78 -13.11 1.76 -8.80
N ASP A 79 -12.89 2.90 -9.46
CA ASP A 79 -11.80 3.09 -10.42
C ASP A 79 -10.47 3.51 -9.75
N LEU A 80 -10.52 4.05 -8.53
CA LEU A 80 -9.34 4.50 -7.78
C LEU A 80 -8.26 3.43 -7.60
N PRO A 81 -8.58 2.15 -7.29
CA PRO A 81 -7.56 1.12 -7.19
C PRO A 81 -6.81 0.89 -8.50
N ARG A 82 -7.48 0.98 -9.66
CA ARG A 82 -6.83 0.83 -10.98
C ARG A 82 -5.80 1.93 -11.20
N PHE A 83 -6.17 3.17 -10.86
CA PHE A 83 -5.31 4.34 -10.96
C PHE A 83 -4.05 4.25 -10.11
N LEU A 84 -4.21 3.85 -8.84
CA LEU A 84 -3.08 3.64 -7.94
C LEU A 84 -2.13 2.56 -8.46
N ILE A 85 -2.69 1.47 -8.99
CA ILE A 85 -1.91 0.37 -9.57
C ILE A 85 -1.10 0.86 -10.78
N TYR A 86 -1.69 1.65 -11.67
CA TYR A 86 -1.01 2.18 -12.85
C TYR A 86 0.13 3.10 -12.47
N ASP A 87 -0.11 4.06 -11.59
CA ASP A 87 0.92 5.00 -11.15
C ASP A 87 2.08 4.27 -10.47
N SER A 88 1.77 3.28 -9.63
CA SER A 88 2.77 2.44 -8.98
C SER A 88 3.58 1.64 -9.99
N ALA A 89 2.93 1.02 -10.97
CA ALA A 89 3.60 0.24 -12.01
C ALA A 89 4.50 1.11 -12.88
N LEU A 90 4.04 2.30 -13.28
CA LEU A 90 4.81 3.24 -14.09
C LEU A 90 6.05 3.72 -13.33
N TYR A 91 5.88 4.11 -12.07
CA TYR A 91 6.99 4.54 -11.22
C TYR A 91 8.02 3.42 -11.00
N LEU A 92 7.58 2.19 -10.71
CA LEU A 92 8.48 1.07 -10.49
C LEU A 92 9.28 0.71 -11.75
N LYS A 93 8.66 0.82 -12.93
CA LYS A 93 9.29 0.54 -14.22
C LYS A 93 10.31 1.62 -14.60
N GLU A 94 9.92 2.89 -14.53
CA GLU A 94 10.68 4.00 -15.11
C GLU A 94 11.58 4.71 -14.08
N LYS A 95 11.22 4.65 -12.80
CA LYS A 95 11.91 5.33 -11.68
C LYS A 95 12.09 6.84 -11.89
N ARG A 96 11.10 7.46 -12.55
CA ARG A 96 11.07 8.88 -12.90
C ARG A 96 9.92 9.58 -12.20
N LYS A 97 10.03 10.91 -12.09
CA LYS A 97 8.92 11.76 -11.68
C LYS A 97 7.77 11.60 -12.68
N TYR A 98 6.58 11.33 -12.17
CA TYR A 98 5.37 11.23 -12.99
C TYR A 98 4.37 12.31 -12.58
N ILE A 99 3.50 12.67 -13.53
CA ILE A 99 2.41 13.62 -13.40
C ILE A 99 1.14 12.88 -13.82
N ARG A 100 0.07 13.08 -13.06
CA ARG A 100 -1.25 12.52 -13.30
C ARG A 100 -2.25 13.63 -13.56
#